data_AF-A0A8D8KJ49-F1
#
_entry.id   AF-A0A8D8KJ49-F1
#
_cell.length_a   1.000
_cell.length_b   1.000
_cell.length_c   1.000
_cell.angle_alpha   90.00
_cell.angle_beta   90.00
_cell.angle_gamma   90.00
#
_symmetry.space_group_name_H-M   'P 1'
#
loop_
_entity.id
_entity.type
_entity.pdbx_description
1 polymer ?
#
loop_
_entity_poly.entity_id
_entity_poly.type
_entity_poly.pdbx_seq_one_letter_code
_entity_poly.pdbx_strand_id
1 'polypeptide(L)'
;SNERLRRQFAAQANIIGPWIQTKMEEISHVSIDIAGSLEEQMSNLKTYEQNIINYKSNIDKLEGDHQLSQEGLIFDNKHTNYTMEHVRVGWEQLLTTIARTINEVENQILTRDAKGISQEQLNEFRASFNHFDRKRNGMMDPDDFRACLISMGYDLGEVEFARIMTLVDPNNTGVVTFQAFIDFMTRETAETDTAEQVMASFKILASDKAYITVEELRRELPPEQAEYCISRMTKYMGGDAPPGALDYISFSSALYGESDL
;
A
#
# COMPACT_ATOMS: atom_id res chain seq x y z
N SER A 1 17.83 -53.47 3.13
CA SER A 1 17.07 -52.49 2.34
C SER A 1 16.33 -51.48 3.18
N ASN A 2 15.47 -51.89 4.11
CA ASN A 2 14.48 -50.98 4.72
C ASN A 2 15.10 -49.85 5.58
N GLU A 3 16.13 -50.13 6.37
CA GLU A 3 16.82 -49.08 7.17
C GLU A 3 17.52 -48.03 6.30
N ARG A 4 18.01 -48.40 5.11
CA ARG A 4 18.63 -47.47 4.16
C ARG A 4 17.59 -46.49 3.59
N LEU A 5 16.43 -47.00 3.18
CA LEU A 5 15.31 -46.17 2.68
C LEU A 5 14.81 -45.20 3.75
N ARG A 6 14.66 -45.66 5.01
CA ARG A 6 14.30 -44.79 6.15
C ARG A 6 15.28 -43.63 6.32
N ARG A 7 16.58 -43.92 6.35
CA ARG A 7 17.61 -42.88 6.49
C ARG A 7 17.66 -41.93 5.30
N GLN A 8 17.46 -42.44 4.09
CA GLN A 8 17.47 -41.64 2.87
C GLN A 8 16.32 -40.63 2.84
N PHE A 9 15.09 -41.10 3.07
CA PHE A 9 13.92 -40.22 3.18
C PHE A 9 14.11 -39.19 4.30
N ALA A 10 14.55 -39.64 5.49
CA ALA A 10 14.74 -38.75 6.63
C ALA A 10 15.80 -37.67 6.38
N ALA A 11 16.91 -38.02 5.73
CA ALA A 11 17.97 -37.07 5.41
C ALA A 11 17.47 -35.93 4.51
N GLN A 12 16.62 -36.24 3.52
CA GLN A 12 16.02 -35.22 2.66
C GLN A 12 14.90 -34.44 3.37
N ALA A 13 13.98 -35.13 4.05
CA ALA A 13 12.86 -34.50 4.74
C ALA A 13 13.30 -33.51 5.84
N ASN A 14 14.37 -33.85 6.58
CA ASN A 14 14.94 -32.98 7.62
C ASN A 14 15.61 -31.72 7.06
N ILE A 15 15.88 -31.64 5.75
CA ILE A 15 16.38 -30.43 5.09
C ILE A 15 15.21 -29.65 4.48
N ILE A 16 14.32 -30.36 3.79
CA ILE A 16 13.19 -29.77 3.07
C ILE A 16 12.20 -29.10 4.04
N GLY A 17 11.85 -29.77 5.14
CA GLY A 17 10.88 -29.24 6.11
C GLY A 17 11.26 -27.86 6.65
N PRO A 18 12.45 -27.71 7.27
CA PRO A 18 12.93 -26.40 7.73
C PRO A 18 13.08 -25.38 6.60
N TRP A 19 13.52 -25.81 5.41
CA TRP A 19 13.64 -24.90 4.27
C TRP A 19 12.29 -24.29 3.86
N ILE A 20 11.22 -25.09 3.83
CA ILE A 20 9.86 -24.60 3.56
C ILE A 20 9.45 -23.58 4.62
N GLN A 21 9.69 -23.90 5.90
CA GLN A 21 9.36 -22.99 7.00
C GLN A 21 10.10 -21.65 6.89
N THR A 22 11.41 -21.67 6.64
CA THR A 22 12.20 -20.45 6.45
C THR A 22 11.68 -19.61 5.28
N LYS A 23 11.32 -20.24 4.16
CA LYS A 23 10.75 -19.50 3.01
C LYS A 23 9.37 -18.92 3.30
N MET A 24 8.53 -19.62 4.06
CA MET A 24 7.26 -19.07 4.54
C MET A 24 7.47 -17.82 5.40
N GLU A 25 8.44 -17.84 6.32
CA GLU A 25 8.78 -16.71 7.19
C GLU A 25 9.32 -15.52 6.36
N GLU A 26 10.25 -15.76 5.44
CA GLU A 26 10.78 -14.72 4.53
C GLU A 26 9.68 -14.01 3.73
N ILE A 27 8.73 -14.76 3.13
CA ILE A 27 7.61 -14.18 2.36
C ILE A 27 6.67 -13.39 3.28
N SER A 28 6.42 -13.89 4.49
CA SER A 28 5.61 -13.17 5.47
C SER A 28 6.25 -11.84 5.87
N HIS A 29 7.58 -11.77 5.97
CA HIS A 29 8.28 -10.53 6.28
C HIS A 29 8.13 -9.48 5.18
N VAL A 30 8.19 -9.86 3.90
CA VAL A 30 7.96 -8.93 2.77
C VAL A 30 6.57 -8.29 2.83
N SER A 31 5.58 -9.01 3.34
CA SER A 31 4.21 -8.49 3.47
C SER A 31 4.04 -7.49 4.62
N ILE A 32 4.93 -7.54 5.63
CA ILE A 32 4.86 -6.73 6.85
C ILE A 32 5.81 -5.54 6.79
N ASP A 33 6.99 -5.70 6.20
CA ASP A 33 7.96 -4.62 6.04
C ASP A 33 7.49 -3.66 4.95
N ILE A 34 7.02 -2.49 5.38
CA ILE A 34 6.73 -1.32 4.52
C ILE A 34 8.05 -0.68 4.02
N ALA A 35 9.20 -1.17 4.49
CA ALA A 35 10.51 -0.69 4.08
C ALA A 35 10.88 -1.20 2.67
N GLY A 36 11.10 -0.27 1.74
CA GLY A 36 11.49 -0.55 0.36
C GLY A 36 10.42 -0.16 -0.65
N SER A 37 10.81 -0.07 -1.93
CA SER A 37 9.84 0.22 -2.99
C SER A 37 9.01 -1.02 -3.35
N LEU A 38 7.79 -0.82 -3.84
CA LEU A 38 6.96 -1.91 -4.36
C LEU A 38 7.69 -2.70 -5.46
N GLU A 39 8.53 -2.03 -6.25
CA GLU A 39 9.37 -2.65 -7.27
C GLU A 39 10.43 -3.57 -6.68
N GLU A 40 11.07 -3.14 -5.57
CA GLU A 40 12.03 -3.95 -4.85
C GLU A 40 11.36 -5.16 -4.20
N GLN A 41 10.20 -4.96 -3.56
CA GLN A 41 9.39 -6.05 -3.02
C GLN A 41 9.00 -7.05 -4.11
N MET A 42 8.53 -6.58 -5.27
CA MET A 42 8.19 -7.42 -6.41
C MET A 42 9.40 -8.22 -6.91
N SER A 43 10.54 -7.57 -7.07
CA SER A 43 11.79 -8.20 -7.51
C SER A 43 12.24 -9.31 -6.54
N ASN A 44 12.16 -9.04 -5.24
CA ASN A 44 12.47 -10.01 -4.19
C ASN A 44 11.52 -11.21 -4.23
N LEU A 45 10.21 -10.97 -4.36
CA LEU A 45 9.20 -12.02 -4.45
C LEU A 45 9.38 -12.89 -5.71
N LYS A 46 9.64 -12.29 -6.89
CA LYS A 46 9.95 -13.05 -8.12
C LYS A 46 11.22 -13.88 -7.97
N THR A 47 12.22 -13.38 -7.23
CA THR A 47 13.44 -14.13 -6.90
C THR A 47 13.13 -15.32 -5.99
N TYR A 48 12.29 -15.13 -4.97
CA TYR A 48 11.83 -16.23 -4.11
C TYR A 48 11.01 -17.26 -4.89
N GLU A 49 10.10 -16.83 -5.76
CA GLU A 49 9.32 -17.70 -6.64
C GLU A 49 10.24 -18.57 -7.51
N GLN A 50 11.25 -17.99 -8.16
CA GLN A 50 12.23 -18.75 -8.94
C GLN A 50 13.02 -19.75 -8.08
N ASN A 51 13.43 -19.35 -6.88
CA ASN A 51 14.10 -20.26 -5.95
C ASN A 51 13.20 -21.44 -5.56
N ILE A 52 11.91 -21.20 -5.32
CA ILE A 52 10.91 -22.24 -5.03
C ILE A 52 10.74 -23.18 -6.24
N ILE A 53 10.57 -22.64 -7.44
CA ILE A 53 10.45 -23.44 -8.67
C ILE A 53 11.68 -24.35 -8.86
N ASN A 54 12.89 -23.81 -8.67
CA ASN A 54 14.13 -24.57 -8.79
C ASN A 54 14.25 -25.67 -7.72
N TYR A 55 13.72 -25.42 -6.51
CA TYR A 55 13.75 -26.38 -5.42
C TYR A 55 12.76 -27.55 -5.60
N LYS A 56 11.77 -27.43 -6.49
CA LYS A 56 10.78 -28.47 -6.79
C LYS A 56 11.41 -29.84 -7.09
N SER A 57 12.55 -29.86 -7.78
CA SER A 57 13.26 -31.11 -8.10
C SER A 57 13.68 -31.91 -6.86
N ASN A 58 13.88 -31.26 -5.71
CA ASN A 58 14.19 -31.94 -4.44
C ASN A 58 12.93 -32.54 -3.81
N ILE A 59 11.77 -31.87 -3.96
CA ILE A 59 10.48 -32.41 -3.54
C ILE A 59 10.15 -33.67 -4.34
N ASP A 60 10.36 -33.62 -5.66
CA ASP A 60 10.10 -34.75 -6.56
C ASP A 60 11.00 -35.97 -6.24
N LYS A 61 12.24 -35.74 -5.78
CA LYS A 61 13.12 -36.81 -5.29
C LYS A 61 12.62 -37.42 -3.98
N LEU A 62 12.19 -36.60 -3.03
CA LEU A 62 11.65 -37.07 -1.76
C LEU A 62 10.37 -37.90 -1.99
N GLU A 63 9.53 -37.47 -2.94
CA GLU A 63 8.33 -38.18 -3.38
C GLU A 63 8.69 -39.58 -3.93
N GLY A 64 9.74 -39.68 -4.74
CA GLY A 64 10.28 -40.96 -5.20
C GLY A 64 10.77 -41.87 -4.05
N ASP A 65 11.48 -41.31 -3.08
CA ASP A 65 11.94 -42.05 -1.89
C ASP A 65 10.77 -42.52 -1.01
N HIS A 66 9.69 -41.73 -0.94
CA HIS A 66 8.45 -42.10 -0.28
C HIS A 66 7.77 -43.27 -0.98
N GLN A 67 7.64 -43.22 -2.31
CA GLN A 67 7.05 -44.29 -3.12
C GLN A 67 7.79 -45.62 -2.91
N LEU A 68 9.13 -45.60 -2.95
CA LEU A 68 9.95 -46.79 -2.67
C LEU A 68 9.73 -47.32 -1.25
N SER A 69 9.53 -46.43 -0.27
CA SER A 69 9.23 -46.83 1.11
C SER A 69 7.85 -47.49 1.22
N GLN A 70 6.84 -46.99 0.50
CA GLN A 70 5.50 -47.56 0.44
C GLN A 70 5.50 -48.94 -0.24
N GLU A 71 6.20 -49.10 -1.36
CA GLU A 71 6.37 -50.38 -2.06
C GLU A 71 7.10 -51.42 -1.18
N GLY A 72 8.03 -50.94 -0.33
CA GLY A 72 8.70 -51.75 0.68
C GLY A 72 7.88 -52.00 1.96
N LEU A 73 6.63 -51.53 2.03
CA LEU A 73 5.73 -51.60 3.20
C LEU A 73 6.34 -50.99 4.47
N ILE A 74 7.08 -49.88 4.31
CA ILE A 74 7.74 -49.15 5.40
C ILE A 74 6.89 -47.92 5.74
N PHE A 75 6.19 -47.97 6.88
CA PHE A 75 5.27 -46.91 7.31
C PHE A 75 5.81 -46.06 8.46
N ASP A 76 6.84 -46.53 9.17
CA ASP A 76 7.46 -45.82 10.28
C ASP A 76 8.90 -45.38 9.95
N ASN A 77 9.25 -44.17 10.36
CA ASN A 77 10.60 -43.64 10.21
C ASN A 77 11.06 -42.91 11.48
N LYS A 78 11.82 -43.60 12.32
CA LYS A 78 12.39 -43.06 13.56
C LYS A 78 13.45 -41.96 13.39
N HIS A 79 13.87 -41.67 12.16
CA HIS A 79 14.96 -40.73 11.88
C HIS A 79 14.47 -39.33 11.49
N THR A 80 13.16 -39.13 11.36
CA THR A 80 12.56 -37.83 11.06
C THR A 80 11.17 -37.73 11.66
N ASN A 81 10.79 -36.51 12.05
CA ASN A 81 9.42 -36.18 12.44
C ASN A 81 8.59 -35.68 11.25
N TYR A 82 9.21 -35.46 10.09
CA TYR A 82 8.54 -35.03 8.88
C TYR A 82 8.00 -36.24 8.14
N THR A 83 6.70 -36.24 7.90
CA THR A 83 6.04 -37.19 6.99
C THR A 83 5.98 -36.57 5.60
N MET A 84 5.77 -37.40 4.57
CA MET A 84 5.58 -36.88 3.22
C MET A 84 4.37 -35.93 3.17
N GLU A 85 3.30 -36.24 3.92
CA GLU A 85 2.10 -35.39 3.99
C GLU A 85 2.40 -34.00 4.57
N HIS A 86 3.17 -33.91 5.66
CA HIS A 86 3.60 -32.62 6.21
C HIS A 86 4.38 -31.79 5.18
N VAL A 87 5.25 -32.44 4.40
CA VAL A 87 6.02 -31.76 3.36
C VAL A 87 5.13 -31.29 2.20
N ARG A 88 4.18 -32.10 1.74
CA ARG A 88 3.25 -31.72 0.66
C ARG A 88 2.38 -30.53 1.05
N VAL A 89 1.74 -30.59 2.21
CA VAL A 89 0.91 -29.49 2.71
C VAL A 89 1.73 -28.21 2.87
N GLY A 90 2.91 -28.30 3.47
CA GLY A 90 3.81 -27.15 3.61
C GLY A 90 4.24 -26.57 2.26
N TRP A 91 4.52 -27.42 1.27
CA TRP A 91 4.90 -27.00 -0.07
C TRP A 91 3.76 -26.32 -0.83
N GLU A 92 2.55 -26.89 -0.81
CA GLU A 92 1.37 -26.29 -1.45
C GLU A 92 0.98 -24.96 -0.79
N GLN A 93 1.07 -24.90 0.54
CA GLN A 93 0.85 -23.66 1.28
C GLN A 93 1.88 -22.59 0.91
N LEU A 94 3.15 -22.97 0.75
CA LEU A 94 4.22 -22.07 0.29
C LEU A 94 3.93 -21.51 -1.10
N LEU A 95 3.58 -22.37 -2.06
CA LEU A 95 3.22 -21.95 -3.43
C LEU A 95 2.01 -21.00 -3.44
N THR A 96 0.98 -21.31 -2.65
CA THR A 96 -0.21 -20.47 -2.55
C THR A 96 0.12 -19.11 -1.92
N THR A 97 0.99 -19.11 -0.91
CA THR A 97 1.38 -17.89 -0.19
C THR A 97 2.20 -16.97 -1.08
N ILE A 98 3.23 -17.47 -1.76
CA ILE A 98 4.04 -16.63 -2.68
C ILE A 98 3.18 -16.05 -3.81
N ALA A 99 2.30 -16.86 -4.42
CA ALA A 99 1.43 -16.40 -5.49
C ALA A 99 0.45 -15.32 -5.01
N ARG A 100 -0.13 -15.48 -3.81
CA ARG A 100 -1.02 -14.47 -3.23
C ARG A 100 -0.27 -13.16 -2.99
N THR A 101 0.89 -13.22 -2.33
CA THR A 101 1.69 -12.03 -2.01
C THR A 101 2.17 -11.31 -3.27
N ILE A 102 2.58 -12.04 -4.32
CA ILE A 102 2.91 -11.43 -5.63
C ILE A 102 1.71 -10.68 -6.20
N ASN A 103 0.53 -11.32 -6.26
CA ASN A 103 -0.68 -10.67 -6.79
C ASN A 103 -1.07 -9.44 -5.96
N GLU A 104 -0.91 -9.48 -4.64
CA GLU A 104 -1.19 -8.33 -3.76
C GLU A 104 -0.27 -7.15 -4.07
N VAL A 105 1.04 -7.38 -4.26
CA VAL A 105 1.99 -6.32 -4.61
C VAL A 105 1.78 -5.84 -6.06
N GLU A 106 1.49 -6.73 -7.01
CA GLU A 106 1.16 -6.34 -8.40
C GLU A 106 -0.07 -5.41 -8.42
N ASN A 107 -1.14 -5.77 -7.70
CA ASN A 107 -2.33 -4.92 -7.59
C ASN A 107 -2.02 -3.57 -6.94
N GLN A 108 -1.11 -3.51 -5.97
CA GLN A 108 -0.69 -2.23 -5.36
C GLN A 108 0.05 -1.34 -6.35
N ILE A 109 0.96 -1.90 -7.15
CA ILE A 109 1.67 -1.16 -8.19
C ILE A 109 0.66 -0.62 -9.22
N LEU A 110 -0.26 -1.47 -9.67
CA LEU A 110 -1.31 -1.08 -10.62
C LEU A 110 -2.19 0.05 -10.06
N THR A 111 -2.63 -0.06 -8.81
CA THR A 111 -3.45 0.99 -8.18
C THR A 111 -2.67 2.29 -8.03
N ARG A 112 -1.40 2.24 -7.60
CA ARG A 112 -0.54 3.41 -7.50
C ARG A 112 -0.42 4.12 -8.85
N ASP A 113 -0.07 3.36 -9.89
CA ASP A 113 0.19 3.90 -11.23
C ASP A 113 -1.09 4.40 -11.90
N ALA A 114 -2.22 3.69 -11.72
CA ALA A 114 -3.52 4.09 -12.26
C ALA A 114 -4.09 5.35 -11.58
N LYS A 115 -3.76 5.56 -10.31
CA LYS A 115 -4.23 6.73 -9.54
C LYS A 115 -3.24 7.89 -9.54
N GLY A 116 -2.05 7.72 -10.09
CA GLY A 116 -1.01 8.75 -10.14
C GLY A 116 -0.51 9.18 -8.75
N ILE A 117 -0.62 8.31 -7.74
CA ILE A 117 -0.19 8.63 -6.37
C ILE A 117 1.27 8.26 -6.14
N SER A 118 1.94 9.00 -5.25
CA SER A 118 3.31 8.69 -4.87
C SER A 118 3.38 7.43 -4.00
N GLN A 119 4.56 6.80 -3.94
CA GLN A 119 4.78 5.65 -3.07
C GLN A 119 4.63 6.02 -1.58
N GLU A 120 5.04 7.23 -1.21
CA GLU A 120 4.87 7.76 0.15
C GLU A 120 3.40 7.90 0.52
N GLN A 121 2.57 8.47 -0.38
CA GLN A 121 1.13 8.59 -0.18
C GLN A 121 0.46 7.23 -0.04
N LEU A 122 0.79 6.27 -0.91
CA LEU A 122 0.25 4.91 -0.80
C LEU A 122 0.65 4.26 0.53
N ASN A 123 1.90 4.44 0.96
CA ASN A 123 2.39 3.91 2.23
C ASN A 123 1.68 4.54 3.42
N GLU A 124 1.42 5.85 3.40
CA GLU A 124 0.62 6.54 4.42
C GLU A 124 -0.81 6.01 4.47
N PHE A 125 -1.49 5.92 3.33
CA PHE A 125 -2.85 5.37 3.24
C PHE A 125 -2.90 3.95 3.80
N ARG A 126 -1.91 3.12 3.49
CA ARG A 126 -1.83 1.75 4.00
C ARG A 126 -1.51 1.69 5.49
N ALA A 127 -0.58 2.50 5.97
CA ALA A 127 -0.23 2.56 7.38
C ALA A 127 -1.43 2.95 8.23
N SER A 128 -2.19 3.97 7.80
CA SER A 128 -3.44 4.36 8.44
C SER A 128 -4.49 3.26 8.34
N PHE A 129 -4.75 2.69 7.16
CA PHE A 129 -5.73 1.61 7.00
C PHE A 129 -5.41 0.43 7.92
N ASN A 130 -4.15 -0.03 7.94
CA ASN A 130 -3.71 -1.14 8.80
C ASN A 130 -3.76 -0.81 10.30
N HIS A 131 -3.64 0.47 10.68
CA HIS A 131 -3.78 0.90 12.06
C HIS A 131 -5.23 0.73 12.56
N PHE A 132 -6.21 0.96 11.67
CA PHE A 132 -7.63 0.88 11.99
C PHE A 132 -8.27 -0.48 11.65
N ASP A 133 -7.69 -1.28 10.74
CA ASP A 133 -8.05 -2.69 10.53
C ASP A 133 -7.57 -3.57 11.70
N ARG A 134 -8.30 -3.49 12.82
CA ARG A 134 -8.04 -4.27 14.04
C ARG A 134 -8.13 -5.77 13.81
N LYS A 135 -8.92 -6.19 12.82
CA LYS A 135 -9.18 -7.60 12.51
C LYS A 135 -8.14 -8.17 11.54
N ARG A 136 -7.30 -7.32 10.93
CA ARG A 136 -6.30 -7.67 9.91
C ARG A 136 -6.89 -8.54 8.80
N ASN A 137 -8.14 -8.26 8.43
CA ASN A 137 -8.86 -9.01 7.40
C ASN A 137 -8.92 -8.24 6.07
N GLY A 138 -8.26 -7.07 5.99
CA GLY A 138 -8.26 -6.19 4.83
C GLY A 138 -9.54 -5.38 4.68
N MET A 139 -10.35 -5.28 5.74
CA MET A 139 -11.65 -4.60 5.74
C MET A 139 -11.81 -3.75 6.99
N MET A 140 -12.35 -2.56 6.85
CA MET A 140 -12.72 -1.70 7.98
C MET A 140 -14.24 -1.65 8.13
N ASP A 141 -14.71 -1.74 9.36
CA ASP A 141 -16.11 -1.44 9.67
C ASP A 141 -16.32 0.09 9.58
N PRO A 142 -17.56 0.60 9.43
CA PRO A 142 -17.81 2.02 9.23
C PRO A 142 -17.28 2.89 10.38
N ASP A 143 -17.36 2.39 11.61
CA ASP A 143 -16.84 3.10 12.79
C ASP A 143 -15.31 3.23 12.76
N ASP A 144 -14.61 2.19 12.31
CA ASP A 144 -13.15 2.20 12.17
C ASP A 144 -12.73 3.12 11.01
N PHE A 145 -13.48 3.09 9.90
CA PHE A 145 -13.26 4.00 8.77
C PHE A 145 -13.46 5.47 9.16
N ARG A 146 -14.50 5.78 9.95
CA ARG A 146 -14.72 7.13 10.47
C ARG A 146 -13.56 7.59 11.35
N ALA A 147 -13.11 6.73 12.26
CA ALA A 147 -11.96 7.02 13.11
C ALA A 147 -10.68 7.25 12.28
N CYS A 148 -10.49 6.48 11.21
CA CYS A 148 -9.39 6.66 10.27
C CYS A 148 -9.41 8.05 9.61
N LEU A 149 -10.56 8.47 9.08
CA LEU A 149 -10.70 9.78 8.43
C LEU A 149 -10.45 10.93 9.41
N ILE A 150 -10.98 10.83 10.64
CA ILE A 150 -10.72 11.84 11.69
C ILE A 150 -9.23 11.88 12.04
N SER A 151 -8.56 10.73 12.13
CA SER A 151 -7.12 10.66 12.39
C SER A 151 -6.27 11.25 11.27
N MET A 152 -6.79 11.29 10.04
CA MET A 152 -6.18 11.96 8.89
C MET A 152 -6.49 13.46 8.82
N GLY A 153 -7.30 13.99 9.73
CA GLY A 153 -7.63 15.41 9.82
C GLY A 153 -8.95 15.81 9.16
N TYR A 154 -9.76 14.86 8.69
CA TYR A 154 -11.09 15.17 8.17
C TYR A 154 -12.09 15.39 9.33
N ASP A 155 -12.69 16.57 9.39
CA ASP A 155 -13.81 16.85 10.30
C ASP A 155 -15.13 16.52 9.59
N LEU A 156 -15.71 15.38 9.93
CA LEU A 156 -16.88 14.82 9.25
C LEU A 156 -18.09 14.79 10.19
N GLY A 157 -19.05 15.66 9.92
CA GLY A 157 -20.39 15.55 10.51
C GLY A 157 -21.12 14.28 10.04
N GLU A 158 -22.16 13.87 10.77
CA GLU A 158 -22.95 12.66 10.47
C GLU A 158 -23.46 12.60 9.03
N VAL A 159 -23.92 13.75 8.51
CA VAL A 159 -24.47 13.85 7.15
C VAL A 159 -23.39 13.60 6.10
N GLU A 160 -22.20 14.16 6.32
CA GLU A 160 -21.08 14.05 5.41
C GLU A 160 -20.51 12.64 5.42
N PHE A 161 -20.36 12.05 6.60
CA PHE A 161 -19.93 10.66 6.73
C PHE A 161 -20.91 9.68 6.05
N ALA A 162 -22.22 9.89 6.21
CA ALA A 162 -23.23 9.07 5.52
C ALA A 162 -23.11 9.19 3.99
N ARG A 163 -22.87 10.41 3.47
CA ARG A 163 -22.61 10.63 2.04
C ARG A 163 -21.37 9.86 1.59
N ILE A 164 -20.27 9.97 2.31
CA ILE A 164 -19.02 9.25 2.00
C ILE A 164 -19.25 7.74 2.01
N MET A 165 -20.00 7.21 2.99
CA MET A 165 -20.30 5.78 3.06
C MET A 165 -21.03 5.27 1.81
N THR A 166 -21.95 6.06 1.24
CA THR A 166 -22.62 5.69 -0.01
C THR A 166 -21.68 5.64 -1.22
N LEU A 167 -20.55 6.35 -1.18
CA LEU A 167 -19.53 6.34 -2.22
C LEU A 167 -18.60 5.13 -2.09
N VAL A 168 -18.17 4.81 -0.86
CA VAL A 168 -17.21 3.72 -0.60
C VAL A 168 -17.86 2.34 -0.47
N ASP A 169 -19.13 2.28 -0.11
CA ASP A 169 -19.91 1.04 0.02
C ASP A 169 -21.29 1.18 -0.64
N PRO A 170 -21.34 1.28 -1.98
CA PRO A 170 -22.60 1.43 -2.72
C PRO A 170 -23.52 0.21 -2.60
N ASN A 171 -22.95 -0.95 -2.27
CA ASN A 171 -23.68 -2.20 -2.07
C ASN A 171 -24.19 -2.36 -0.62
N ASN A 172 -23.87 -1.42 0.27
CA ASN A 172 -24.28 -1.41 1.66
C ASN A 172 -23.92 -2.71 2.39
N THR A 173 -22.72 -3.23 2.10
CA THR A 173 -22.15 -4.43 2.70
C THR A 173 -21.77 -4.22 4.17
N GLY A 174 -21.64 -2.95 4.59
CA GLY A 174 -21.20 -2.57 5.92
C GLY A 174 -19.69 -2.73 6.13
N VAL A 175 -18.91 -2.85 5.05
CA VAL A 175 -17.45 -2.96 5.12
C VAL A 175 -16.80 -2.08 4.06
N VAL A 176 -15.70 -1.42 4.43
CA VAL A 176 -14.87 -0.61 3.54
C VAL A 176 -13.60 -1.38 3.22
N THR A 177 -13.41 -1.69 1.93
CA THR A 177 -12.19 -2.35 1.46
C THR A 177 -11.07 -1.33 1.26
N PHE A 178 -9.82 -1.79 1.29
CA PHE A 178 -8.67 -0.93 1.00
C PHE A 178 -8.76 -0.26 -0.37
N GLN A 179 -9.30 -0.94 -1.38
CA GLN A 179 -9.47 -0.35 -2.71
C GLN A 179 -10.48 0.81 -2.69
N ALA A 180 -11.64 0.63 -2.05
CA ALA A 180 -12.64 1.70 -1.91
C ALA A 180 -12.09 2.88 -1.10
N PHE A 181 -11.28 2.60 -0.09
CA PHE A 181 -10.57 3.61 0.69
C PHE A 181 -9.62 4.45 -0.18
N ILE A 182 -8.76 3.81 -0.97
CA ILE A 182 -7.85 4.51 -1.89
C ILE A 182 -8.64 5.30 -2.94
N ASP A 183 -9.69 4.72 -3.51
CA ASP A 183 -10.55 5.40 -4.49
C ASP A 183 -11.16 6.68 -3.91
N PHE A 184 -11.57 6.66 -2.64
CA PHE A 184 -12.05 7.84 -1.94
C PHE A 184 -10.94 8.86 -1.69
N MET A 185 -9.82 8.43 -1.09
CA MET A 185 -8.72 9.33 -0.73
C MET A 185 -8.14 10.04 -1.95
N THR A 186 -7.95 9.30 -3.04
CA THR A 186 -7.41 9.84 -4.30
C THR A 186 -8.36 10.82 -4.98
N ARG A 187 -9.67 10.57 -4.89
CA ARG A 187 -10.68 11.45 -5.44
C ARG A 187 -10.80 12.75 -4.64
N GLU A 188 -10.84 12.67 -3.31
CA GLU A 188 -10.89 13.86 -2.46
C GLU A 188 -9.65 14.73 -2.63
N THR A 189 -8.43 14.15 -2.66
CA THR A 189 -7.20 14.92 -2.92
C THR A 189 -7.20 15.56 -4.31
N ALA A 190 -7.68 14.85 -5.35
CA ALA A 190 -7.80 15.42 -6.69
C ALA A 190 -8.84 16.56 -6.75
N GLU A 191 -9.88 16.50 -5.91
CA GLU A 191 -10.90 17.55 -5.81
C GLU A 191 -10.44 18.73 -4.92
N THR A 192 -9.51 18.54 -3.97
CA THR A 192 -8.99 19.61 -3.09
C THR A 192 -7.79 20.40 -3.65
N ASP A 193 -6.97 19.78 -4.52
CA ASP A 193 -5.76 20.39 -5.08
C ASP A 193 -5.97 21.06 -6.44
N THR A 194 -7.19 21.50 -6.78
CA THR A 194 -7.39 22.23 -8.04
C THR A 194 -6.89 23.67 -7.91
N ALA A 195 -6.22 24.16 -8.97
CA ALA A 195 -5.81 25.57 -9.07
C ALA A 195 -6.95 26.54 -8.74
N GLU A 196 -8.18 26.16 -9.09
CA GLU A 196 -9.39 26.92 -8.86
C GLU A 196 -9.73 27.09 -7.38
N GLN A 197 -9.56 26.04 -6.56
CA GLN A 197 -9.82 26.11 -5.12
C GLN A 197 -8.72 26.85 -4.36
N VAL A 198 -7.46 26.68 -4.76
CA VAL A 198 -6.34 27.47 -4.22
C VAL A 198 -6.52 28.94 -4.59
N MET A 199 -6.90 29.22 -5.83
CA MET A 199 -7.23 30.57 -6.28
C MET A 199 -8.42 31.16 -5.50
N ALA A 200 -9.48 30.38 -5.25
CA ALA A 200 -10.61 30.81 -4.45
C ALA A 200 -10.22 31.13 -3.00
N SER A 201 -9.35 30.33 -2.40
CA SER A 201 -8.82 30.56 -1.05
C SER A 201 -8.01 31.87 -0.97
N PHE A 202 -7.12 32.09 -1.94
CA PHE A 202 -6.38 33.36 -2.02
C PHE A 202 -7.29 34.56 -2.30
N LYS A 203 -8.36 34.38 -3.08
CA LYS A 203 -9.34 35.42 -3.32
C LYS A 203 -10.08 35.83 -2.04
N ILE A 204 -10.42 34.86 -1.18
CA ILE A 204 -11.02 35.13 0.14
C ILE A 204 -10.03 35.87 1.05
N LEU A 205 -8.78 35.42 1.11
CA LEU A 205 -7.70 36.08 1.87
C LEU A 205 -7.47 37.52 1.40
N ALA A 206 -7.53 37.73 0.09
CA ALA A 206 -7.44 39.03 -0.56
C ALA A 206 -8.74 39.85 -0.47
N SER A 207 -9.75 39.42 0.28
CA SER A 207 -11.04 40.13 0.40
C SER A 207 -11.65 40.47 -0.98
N ASP A 208 -11.71 39.49 -1.87
CA ASP A 208 -12.19 39.58 -3.25
C ASP A 208 -11.38 40.48 -4.20
N LYS A 209 -10.21 40.97 -3.78
CA LYS A 209 -9.29 41.71 -4.65
C LYS A 209 -8.58 40.77 -5.63
N ALA A 210 -8.27 41.27 -6.82
CA ALA A 210 -7.48 40.55 -7.83
C ALA A 210 -5.98 40.47 -7.50
N TYR A 211 -5.56 41.05 -6.37
CA TYR A 211 -4.20 41.08 -5.87
C TYR A 211 -4.19 40.84 -4.36
N ILE A 212 -3.07 40.36 -3.82
CA ILE A 212 -2.87 40.21 -2.38
C ILE A 212 -1.62 40.98 -1.94
N THR A 213 -1.62 41.52 -0.73
CA THR A 213 -0.46 42.24 -0.18
C THR A 213 0.39 41.35 0.73
N VAL A 214 1.66 41.71 0.87
CA VAL A 214 2.61 41.03 1.78
C VAL A 214 2.10 41.01 3.22
N GLU A 215 1.45 42.09 3.65
CA GLU A 215 0.88 42.19 5.00
C GLU A 215 -0.32 41.25 5.19
N GLU A 216 -1.19 41.11 4.18
CA GLU A 216 -2.31 40.16 4.21
C GLU A 216 -1.80 38.72 4.30
N LEU A 217 -0.80 38.34 3.49
CA LEU A 217 -0.19 37.01 3.55
C LEU A 217 0.41 36.72 4.94
N ARG A 218 1.17 37.67 5.51
CA ARG A 218 1.79 37.48 6.84
C ARG A 218 0.78 37.49 7.99
N ARG A 219 -0.39 38.11 7.80
CA ARG A 219 -1.44 38.16 8.83
C ARG A 219 -2.27 36.88 8.86
N GLU A 220 -2.57 36.33 7.69
CA GLU A 220 -3.50 35.21 7.56
C GLU A 220 -2.81 33.84 7.48
N LEU A 221 -1.54 33.77 7.06
CA LEU A 221 -0.79 32.52 6.91
C LEU A 221 0.33 32.40 7.96
N PRO A 222 0.72 31.15 8.32
CA PRO A 222 1.92 30.90 9.11
C PRO A 222 3.18 31.54 8.51
N PRO A 223 4.16 31.97 9.32
CA PRO A 223 5.31 32.75 8.85
C PRO A 223 6.10 32.08 7.70
N GLU A 224 6.31 30.77 7.77
CA GLU A 224 7.02 30.02 6.73
C GLU A 224 6.25 29.98 5.41
N GLN A 225 4.93 29.79 5.46
CA GLN A 225 4.07 29.76 4.26
C GLN A 225 3.93 31.15 3.64
N ALA A 226 3.82 32.19 4.47
CA ALA A 226 3.77 33.58 4.01
C ALA A 226 5.05 33.95 3.26
N GLU A 227 6.23 33.68 3.83
CA GLU A 227 7.51 33.95 3.15
C GLU A 227 7.69 33.13 1.88
N TYR A 228 7.24 31.87 1.87
CA TYR A 228 7.23 31.06 0.67
C TYR A 228 6.40 31.72 -0.45
N CYS A 229 5.17 32.13 -0.17
CA CYS A 229 4.30 32.81 -1.13
C CYS A 229 4.91 34.12 -1.63
N ILE A 230 5.44 34.96 -0.72
CA ILE A 230 6.08 36.24 -1.07
C ILE A 230 7.27 36.04 -1.99
N SER A 231 8.07 34.99 -1.77
CA SER A 231 9.26 34.70 -2.57
C SER A 231 8.94 34.18 -3.98
N ARG A 232 7.79 33.53 -4.15
CA ARG A 232 7.39 32.85 -5.40
C ARG A 232 6.37 33.62 -6.23
N MET A 233 5.54 34.47 -5.62
CA MET A 233 4.55 35.26 -6.33
C MET A 233 5.20 36.39 -7.12
N THR A 234 4.71 36.61 -8.34
CA THR A 234 5.08 37.78 -9.15
C THR A 234 4.35 39.02 -8.65
N LYS A 235 4.90 40.20 -8.97
CA LYS A 235 4.23 41.47 -8.65
C LYS A 235 3.01 41.66 -9.54
N TYR A 236 1.92 42.13 -8.96
CA TYR A 236 0.71 42.45 -9.70
C TYR A 236 0.95 43.68 -10.60
N MET A 237 0.58 43.57 -11.87
CA MET A 237 0.85 44.58 -12.91
C MET A 237 -0.34 45.49 -13.23
N GLY A 238 -1.48 45.31 -12.56
CA GLY A 238 -2.68 46.13 -12.78
C GLY A 238 -2.59 47.50 -12.11
N GLY A 239 -3.16 48.52 -12.76
CA GLY A 239 -3.08 49.93 -12.32
C GLY A 239 -3.87 50.26 -11.04
N ASP A 240 -4.68 49.32 -10.54
CA ASP A 240 -5.57 49.52 -9.39
C ASP A 240 -4.95 49.09 -8.05
N ALA A 241 -3.70 48.60 -8.07
CA ALA A 241 -3.07 48.00 -6.90
C ALA A 241 -2.03 48.91 -6.22
N PRO A 242 -1.89 48.84 -4.89
CA PRO A 242 -0.86 49.54 -4.15
C PRO A 242 0.56 48.99 -4.46
N PRO A 243 1.62 49.78 -4.23
CA PRO A 243 3.00 49.34 -4.44
C PRO A 243 3.33 48.09 -3.62
N GLY A 244 3.83 47.04 -4.29
CA GLY A 244 4.20 45.78 -3.63
C GLY A 244 3.08 44.74 -3.56
N ALA A 245 1.95 44.96 -4.25
CA ALA A 245 0.94 43.94 -4.46
C ALA A 245 1.47 42.74 -5.26
N LEU A 246 1.00 41.55 -4.92
CA LEU A 246 1.37 40.26 -5.48
C LEU A 246 0.21 39.65 -6.26
N ASP A 247 0.54 38.93 -7.33
CA ASP A 247 -0.41 38.24 -8.19
C ASP A 247 -0.51 36.75 -7.81
N TYR A 248 -1.57 36.43 -7.06
CA TYR A 248 -1.85 35.06 -6.66
C TYR A 248 -2.51 34.23 -7.78
N ILE A 249 -3.04 34.85 -8.83
CA ILE A 249 -3.70 34.17 -9.96
C ILE A 249 -2.63 33.54 -10.86
N SER A 250 -1.59 34.31 -11.19
CA SER A 250 -0.44 33.79 -11.91
C SER A 250 0.29 32.71 -11.09
N PHE A 251 0.38 32.88 -9.77
CA PHE A 251 1.01 31.89 -8.89
C PHE A 251 0.23 30.58 -8.80
N SER A 252 -1.08 30.62 -8.55
CA SER A 252 -1.93 29.42 -8.53
C SER A 252 -1.96 28.72 -9.89
N SER A 253 -2.01 29.48 -10.99
CA SER A 253 -1.92 28.92 -12.34
C SER A 253 -0.55 28.32 -12.64
N ALA A 254 0.54 28.89 -12.14
CA ALA A 254 1.89 28.34 -12.34
C ALA A 254 2.18 27.12 -11.46
N LEU A 255 1.62 27.07 -10.24
CA LEU A 255 1.80 25.96 -9.31
C LEU A 255 1.16 24.66 -9.83
N TYR A 256 0.06 24.78 -10.58
CA TYR A 256 -0.73 23.64 -11.06
C TYR A 256 -0.82 23.54 -12.60
N GLY A 257 -0.39 24.55 -13.35
CA GLY A 257 -0.53 24.63 -14.80
C GLY A 257 0.68 24.20 -15.64
N GLU A 258 1.80 23.77 -15.02
CA GLU A 258 2.91 23.11 -15.72
C GLU A 258 2.76 21.58 -15.71
N SER A 259 1.56 21.08 -15.99
CA SER A 259 1.32 19.63 -16.18
C SER A 259 0.39 19.32 -17.34
N ASP A 260 0.37 20.17 -18.38
CA ASP A 260 -0.33 19.90 -19.65
C ASP A 260 0.40 20.52 -20.87
N LEU A 261 1.72 20.30 -20.98
CA LEU A 261 2.50 20.54 -22.21
C LEU A 261 3.61 19.52 -22.40
#